data_AF-V9L2L6-F1
#
_entry.id   AF-V9L2L6-F1
#
_cell.length_a   1.000
_cell.length_b   1.000
_cell.length_c   1.000
_cell.angle_alpha   90.00
_cell.angle_beta   90.00
_cell.angle_gamma   90.00
#
_symmetry.space_group_name_H-M   'P 1'
#
loop_
_entity.id
_entity.type
_entity.pdbx_description
1 polymer ?
#
loop_
_entity_poly.entity_id
_entity_poly.type
_entity_poly.pdbx_seq_one_letter_code
_entity_poly.pdbx_strand_id
1 'polypeptide(L)'
;DSAEHSSNWKPLARQFRENLARIITMSESELQALIKAPPAELAKELKETLKGAERLQNTLKHSLNKREEERQTKMLLEQYLKAEAPVKDDSEDAKGTDQMDCSNANSNRKCLHPHIIGVLQKKDSPEFSLSNEELQEVIKVDEAGLATDAHCSIQKAKNTKYECKKELEKRLSKMKALEELSIHSKKMRMTPQQI
;
A
#
# COMPACT_ATOMS: atom_id res chain seq x y z
N ASP A 1 -24.59 10.71 10.83
CA ASP A 1 -23.36 10.62 11.64
C ASP A 1 -22.17 10.20 10.79
N SER A 2 -21.53 11.19 10.19
CA SER A 2 -20.34 11.02 9.35
C SER A 2 -19.12 11.27 10.22
N ALA A 3 -18.44 10.21 10.64
CA ALA A 3 -17.18 10.33 11.34
C ALA A 3 -16.16 11.00 10.41
N GLU A 4 -15.74 12.20 10.80
CA GLU A 4 -14.66 12.97 10.21
C GLU A 4 -13.37 12.14 10.22
N HIS A 5 -13.06 11.46 9.13
CA HIS A 5 -11.66 11.20 8.80
C HIS A 5 -11.06 12.54 8.36
N SER A 6 -10.75 13.41 9.32
CA SER A 6 -9.89 14.56 9.09
C SER A 6 -8.60 14.04 8.50
N SER A 7 -8.49 14.08 7.17
CA SER A 7 -7.37 13.53 6.44
C SER A 7 -6.14 14.33 6.87
N ASN A 8 -5.33 13.74 7.75
CA ASN A 8 -4.14 14.36 8.37
C ASN A 8 -3.01 14.52 7.34
N TRP A 9 -3.26 15.24 6.26
CA TRP A 9 -2.33 15.43 5.15
C TRP A 9 -1.18 16.39 5.52
N LYS A 10 -1.37 17.29 6.49
CA LYS A 10 -0.35 18.27 6.92
C LYS A 10 0.88 17.59 7.53
N PRO A 11 0.77 16.68 8.52
CA PRO A 11 1.90 15.89 8.99
C PRO A 11 2.57 15.08 7.86
N LEU A 12 1.77 14.45 7.00
CA LEU A 12 2.26 13.66 5.86
C LEU A 12 3.08 14.50 4.88
N ALA A 13 2.64 15.73 4.60
CA ALA A 13 3.36 16.67 3.73
C ALA A 13 4.71 17.09 4.34
N ARG A 14 4.76 17.38 5.65
CA ARG A 14 6.02 17.71 6.34
C ARG A 14 7.02 16.57 6.31
N GLN A 15 6.52 15.36 6.56
CA GLN A 15 7.29 14.14 6.52
C GLN A 15 7.83 13.83 5.12
N PHE A 16 7.01 14.03 4.08
CA PHE A 16 7.41 13.87 2.69
C PHE A 16 8.46 14.93 2.28
N ARG A 17 8.33 16.17 2.77
CA ARG A 17 9.32 17.23 2.52
C ARG A 17 10.69 16.88 3.12
N GLU A 18 10.71 16.31 4.32
CA GLU A 18 11.96 15.90 4.99
C GLU A 18 12.63 14.75 4.27
N ASN A 19 11.85 13.77 3.81
CA ASN A 19 12.33 12.63 3.04
C ASN A 19 11.39 12.31 1.86
N LEU A 20 11.82 12.70 0.66
CA LEU A 20 11.08 12.43 -0.57
C LEU A 20 10.91 10.93 -0.85
N ALA A 21 11.78 10.05 -0.34
CA ALA A 21 11.68 8.61 -0.55
C ALA A 21 10.46 7.99 0.19
N ARG A 22 9.89 8.71 1.15
CA ARG A 22 8.73 8.28 1.94
C ARG A 22 7.48 8.05 1.09
N ILE A 23 7.37 8.67 -0.09
CA ILE A 23 6.32 8.41 -1.07
C ILE A 23 6.18 6.93 -1.46
N ILE A 24 7.27 6.17 -1.37
CA ILE A 24 7.28 4.74 -1.68
C ILE A 24 6.63 3.93 -0.54
N THR A 25 6.75 4.40 0.70
CA THR A 25 6.32 3.66 1.89
C THR A 25 4.89 3.99 2.31
N MET A 26 4.36 5.11 1.84
CA MET A 26 2.99 5.54 2.13
C MET A 26 1.94 4.59 1.55
N SER A 27 0.90 4.35 2.34
CA SER A 27 -0.31 3.65 1.91
C SER A 27 -1.04 4.44 0.82
N GLU A 28 -1.90 3.76 0.08
CA GLU A 28 -2.75 4.41 -0.92
C GLU A 28 -3.63 5.51 -0.31
N SER A 29 -4.13 5.31 0.91
CA SER A 29 -4.99 6.27 1.60
C SER A 29 -4.23 7.56 1.97
N GLU A 30 -2.98 7.44 2.40
CA GLU A 30 -2.10 8.57 2.68
C GLU A 30 -1.73 9.34 1.42
N LEU A 31 -1.44 8.64 0.31
CA LEU A 31 -1.20 9.27 -0.98
C LEU A 31 -2.47 9.99 -1.50
N GLN A 32 -3.64 9.39 -1.32
CA GLN A 32 -4.93 10.02 -1.61
C GLN A 32 -5.20 11.25 -0.75
N ALA A 33 -4.81 11.24 0.53
CA ALA A 33 -4.93 12.40 1.41
C ALA A 33 -4.07 13.58 0.90
N LEU A 34 -2.85 13.32 0.41
CA LEU A 34 -2.00 14.34 -0.22
C LEU A 34 -2.57 14.86 -1.55
N ILE A 35 -3.19 14.00 -2.36
CA ILE A 35 -3.83 14.40 -3.62
C ILE A 35 -5.06 15.28 -3.37
N LYS A 36 -5.85 14.98 -2.33
CA LYS A 36 -7.07 15.73 -1.99
C LYS A 36 -6.81 17.04 -1.24
N ALA A 37 -5.58 17.27 -0.77
CA ALA A 37 -5.20 18.49 -0.07
C ALA A 37 -5.33 19.74 -0.97
N PRO A 38 -5.74 20.91 -0.42
CA PRO A 38 -5.73 22.16 -1.18
C PRO A 38 -4.33 22.49 -1.71
N PRO A 39 -4.13 22.69 -3.03
CA PRO A 39 -2.80 22.86 -3.62
C PRO A 39 -2.01 24.04 -3.03
N ALA A 40 -2.70 25.13 -2.69
CA ALA A 40 -2.07 26.31 -2.09
C ALA A 40 -1.58 26.08 -0.65
N GLU A 41 -2.28 25.28 0.15
CA GLU A 41 -1.81 24.92 1.50
C GLU A 41 -0.72 23.86 1.44
N LEU A 42 -0.85 22.90 0.52
CA LEU A 42 0.16 21.88 0.29
C LEU A 42 1.49 22.50 -0.15
N ALA A 43 1.44 23.47 -1.06
CA ALA A 43 2.61 24.25 -1.47
C ALA A 43 3.31 24.93 -0.28
N LYS A 44 2.53 25.53 0.64
CA LYS A 44 3.08 26.15 1.86
C LYS A 44 3.77 25.12 2.76
N GLU A 45 3.14 23.98 3.01
CA GLU A 45 3.73 22.94 3.88
C GLU A 45 4.97 22.28 3.26
N LEU A 46 4.96 22.05 1.94
CA LEU A 46 6.10 21.53 1.19
C LEU A 46 7.21 22.56 0.97
N LYS A 47 6.95 23.86 1.25
CA LYS A 47 7.82 24.99 0.92
C LYS A 47 8.17 25.03 -0.58
N GLU A 48 7.15 24.78 -1.41
CA GLU A 48 7.26 24.65 -2.85
C GLU A 48 6.34 25.65 -3.56
N THR A 49 6.55 25.85 -4.86
CA THR A 49 5.64 26.68 -5.67
C THR A 49 4.27 26.00 -5.84
N LEU A 50 3.21 26.80 -6.06
CA LEU A 50 1.87 26.26 -6.34
C LEU A 50 1.88 25.28 -7.52
N LYS A 51 2.51 25.69 -8.64
CA LYS A 51 2.68 24.84 -9.83
C LYS A 51 3.47 23.56 -9.51
N GLY A 52 4.46 23.64 -8.64
CA GLY A 52 5.24 22.49 -8.17
C GLY A 52 4.39 21.50 -7.37
N ALA A 53 3.56 22.00 -6.45
CA ALA A 53 2.63 21.18 -5.67
C ALA A 53 1.55 20.53 -6.55
N GLU A 54 0.98 21.26 -7.51
CA GLU A 54 0.01 20.70 -8.47
C GLU A 54 0.64 19.60 -9.34
N ARG A 55 1.86 19.83 -9.83
CA ARG A 55 2.59 18.81 -10.60
C ARG A 55 2.85 17.55 -9.77
N LEU A 56 3.21 17.72 -8.49
CA LEU A 56 3.36 16.59 -7.57
C LEU A 56 2.05 15.83 -7.39
N GLN A 57 0.94 16.52 -7.12
CA GLN A 57 -0.37 15.88 -6.97
C GLN A 57 -0.82 15.15 -8.24
N ASN A 58 -0.57 15.73 -9.42
CA ASN A 58 -0.84 15.07 -10.70
C ASN A 58 0.02 13.81 -10.90
N THR A 59 1.30 13.88 -10.51
CA THR A 59 2.22 12.73 -10.58
C THR A 59 1.76 11.62 -9.64
N LEU A 60 1.36 11.97 -8.42
CA LEU A 60 0.81 11.06 -7.43
C LEU A 60 -0.45 10.37 -7.95
N LYS A 61 -1.40 11.14 -8.48
CA LYS A 61 -2.64 10.62 -9.07
C LYS A 61 -2.35 9.66 -10.23
N HIS A 62 -1.46 10.04 -11.14
CA HIS A 62 -1.06 9.17 -12.25
C HIS A 62 -0.42 7.87 -11.75
N SER A 63 0.44 7.93 -10.72
CA SER A 63 1.06 6.74 -10.15
C SER A 63 0.05 5.78 -9.50
N LEU A 64 -1.00 6.30 -8.84
CA LEU A 64 -2.06 5.48 -8.27
C LEU A 64 -2.91 4.83 -9.36
N ASN A 65 -3.28 5.59 -10.40
CA ASN A 65 -4.00 5.05 -11.55
C ASN A 65 -3.21 3.91 -12.21
N LYS A 66 -1.91 4.08 -12.40
CA LYS A 66 -1.06 3.04 -12.98
C LYS A 66 -1.02 1.76 -12.14
N ARG A 67 -0.92 1.89 -10.80
CA ARG A 67 -0.99 0.72 -9.90
C ARG A 67 -2.33 -0.02 -10.04
N GLU A 68 -3.42 0.73 -10.19
CA GLU A 68 -4.76 0.17 -10.39
C GLU A 68 -4.90 -0.51 -11.77
N GLU A 69 -4.36 0.08 -12.83
CA GLU A 69 -4.29 -0.53 -14.17
C GLU A 69 -3.50 -1.85 -14.14
N GLU A 70 -2.35 -1.88 -13.45
CA GLU A 70 -1.55 -3.10 -13.27
C GLU A 70 -2.36 -4.18 -12.53
N ARG A 71 -3.11 -3.81 -11.49
CA ARG A 71 -4.00 -4.71 -10.76
C ARG A 71 -5.10 -5.28 -11.66
N GLN A 72 -5.77 -4.43 -12.43
CA GLN A 72 -6.84 -4.85 -13.36
C GLN A 72 -6.32 -5.78 -14.45
N THR A 73 -5.13 -5.49 -14.98
CA THR A 73 -4.47 -6.33 -16.00
C THR A 73 -4.15 -7.72 -15.44
N LYS A 74 -3.64 -7.79 -14.20
CA LYS A 74 -3.34 -9.07 -13.54
C LYS A 74 -4.61 -9.91 -13.33
N MET A 75 -5.70 -9.28 -12.85
CA MET A 75 -6.99 -9.96 -12.70
C MET A 75 -7.51 -10.52 -14.02
N LEU A 76 -7.42 -9.73 -15.10
CA LEU A 76 -7.84 -10.17 -16.43
C LEU A 76 -7.01 -11.36 -16.92
N LEU A 77 -5.69 -11.33 -16.70
CA LEU A 77 -4.79 -12.42 -17.07
C LEU A 77 -5.11 -13.70 -16.28
N GLU A 78 -5.39 -13.59 -14.98
CA GLU A 78 -5.81 -14.73 -14.16
C GLU A 78 -7.13 -15.34 -14.65
N GLN A 79 -8.10 -14.50 -15.06
CA GLN A 79 -9.35 -14.96 -15.67
C GLN A 79 -9.12 -15.67 -17.00
N TYR A 80 -8.24 -15.14 -17.87
CA TYR A 80 -7.89 -15.78 -19.13
C TYR A 80 -7.23 -17.15 -18.92
N LEU A 81 -6.24 -17.23 -18.03
CA LEU A 81 -5.58 -18.48 -17.68
C LEU A 81 -6.53 -19.51 -17.08
N LYS A 82 -7.51 -19.07 -16.29
CA LYS A 82 -8.56 -19.95 -15.75
C LYS A 82 -9.51 -20.47 -16.83
N ALA A 83 -9.82 -19.66 -17.84
CA ALA A 83 -10.66 -20.07 -18.97
C ALA A 83 -9.93 -21.01 -19.96
N GLU A 84 -8.61 -20.91 -20.07
CA GLU A 84 -7.78 -21.73 -20.94
C GLU A 84 -7.36 -23.07 -20.29
N ALA A 85 -7.50 -23.19 -18.97
CA ALA A 85 -7.32 -24.45 -18.26
C ALA A 85 -8.46 -25.44 -18.62
N PRO A 86 -8.17 -26.72 -18.93
CA PRO A 86 -9.21 -27.71 -19.18
C PRO A 86 -10.10 -27.84 -17.93
N VAL A 87 -11.41 -27.74 -18.14
CA VAL A 87 -12.43 -27.87 -17.10
C VAL A 87 -12.24 -29.23 -16.42
N LYS A 88 -11.67 -29.24 -15.22
CA LYS A 88 -11.85 -30.35 -14.29
C LYS A 88 -13.17 -30.08 -13.58
N ASP A 89 -14.13 -30.94 -13.87
CA ASP A 89 -15.44 -30.97 -13.25
C ASP A 89 -15.26 -31.44 -11.80
N ASP A 90 -15.16 -30.50 -10.87
CA ASP A 90 -15.32 -30.77 -9.44
C ASP A 90 -16.42 -29.84 -8.94
N SER A 91 -17.65 -30.34 -8.99
CA SER A 91 -18.73 -29.89 -8.14
C SER A 91 -18.32 -30.10 -6.68
N GLU A 92 -18.41 -29.07 -5.84
CA GLU A 92 -18.87 -29.25 -4.46
C GLU A 92 -19.27 -27.92 -3.82
N ASP A 93 -20.31 -28.05 -3.02
CA ASP A 93 -21.32 -27.08 -2.65
C ASP A 93 -20.91 -25.94 -1.71
N ALA A 94 -21.69 -24.87 -1.82
CA ALA A 94 -21.77 -23.78 -0.87
C ALA A 94 -22.39 -24.23 0.47
N LYS A 95 -21.82 -23.79 1.62
CA LYS A 95 -22.62 -23.37 2.79
C LYS A 95 -21.81 -22.63 3.86
N GLY A 96 -22.43 -21.57 4.40
CA GLY A 96 -22.30 -21.25 5.83
C GLY A 96 -21.43 -20.05 6.18
N THR A 97 -21.99 -18.86 6.04
CA THR A 97 -21.58 -17.66 6.76
C THR A 97 -21.78 -17.90 8.27
N ASP A 98 -20.69 -17.93 9.04
CA ASP A 98 -20.75 -17.72 10.49
C ASP A 98 -19.84 -16.54 10.85
N GLN A 99 -20.48 -15.47 11.28
CA GLN A 99 -19.85 -14.26 11.77
C GLN A 99 -19.33 -14.55 13.19
N MET A 100 -18.11 -15.07 13.29
CA MET A 100 -17.46 -15.21 14.59
C MET A 100 -16.80 -13.89 14.97
N ASP A 101 -17.46 -13.17 15.87
CA ASP A 101 -16.89 -12.05 16.60
C ASP A 101 -15.60 -12.51 17.30
N CYS A 102 -14.46 -11.89 16.94
CA CYS A 102 -13.15 -12.14 17.53
C CYS A 102 -13.07 -11.57 18.95
N SER A 103 -13.83 -12.17 19.85
CA SER A 103 -13.87 -11.79 21.25
C SER A 103 -13.91 -13.03 22.14
N ASN A 104 -12.90 -13.91 22.12
CA ASN A 104 -12.50 -14.58 23.37
C ASN A 104 -11.12 -15.27 23.38
N ALA A 105 -10.42 -15.00 24.48
CA ALA A 105 -9.53 -15.85 25.27
C ALA A 105 -8.48 -16.74 24.58
N ASN A 106 -7.23 -16.41 24.90
CA ASN A 106 -6.10 -17.33 25.11
C ASN A 106 -5.16 -17.63 23.94
N SER A 107 -5.07 -16.75 22.95
CA SER A 107 -3.92 -16.67 22.06
C SER A 107 -3.19 -15.35 22.30
N ASN A 108 -1.92 -15.37 22.71
CA ASN A 108 -1.00 -14.22 22.67
C ASN A 108 -0.75 -13.70 21.24
N ARG A 109 -1.61 -14.04 20.27
CA ARG A 109 -1.51 -13.63 18.88
C ARG A 109 -2.19 -12.26 18.76
N LYS A 110 -1.39 -11.24 18.44
CA LYS A 110 -1.93 -9.93 18.05
C LYS A 110 -2.63 -10.10 16.70
N CYS A 111 -3.95 -9.94 16.68
CA CYS A 111 -4.71 -9.81 15.43
C CYS A 111 -4.21 -8.61 14.63
N LEU A 112 -4.27 -8.72 13.30
CA LEU A 112 -3.92 -7.61 12.41
C LEU A 112 -4.86 -6.41 12.64
N HIS A 113 -4.35 -5.21 12.36
CA HIS A 113 -5.16 -4.00 12.45
C HIS A 113 -6.39 -4.11 11.52
N PRO A 114 -7.61 -3.69 11.94
CA PRO A 114 -8.84 -3.86 11.16
C PRO A 114 -8.77 -3.29 9.73
N HIS A 115 -8.00 -2.21 9.53
CA HIS A 115 -7.76 -1.66 8.20
C HIS A 115 -7.03 -2.66 7.28
N ILE A 116 -5.97 -3.31 7.78
CA ILE A 116 -5.17 -4.29 7.03
C ILE A 116 -6.06 -5.48 6.65
N ILE A 117 -6.86 -5.98 7.61
CA ILE A 117 -7.82 -7.06 7.37
C ILE A 117 -8.80 -6.68 6.25
N GLY A 118 -9.36 -5.46 6.31
CA GLY A 118 -10.25 -4.95 5.29
C GLY A 118 -9.62 -4.86 3.89
N VAL A 119 -8.33 -4.53 3.81
CA VAL A 119 -7.58 -4.51 2.54
C VAL A 119 -7.33 -5.93 2.02
N LEU A 120 -6.91 -6.86 2.89
CA LEU A 120 -6.64 -8.26 2.53
C LEU A 120 -7.90 -9.00 2.04
N GLN A 121 -9.07 -8.69 2.61
CA GLN A 121 -10.33 -9.31 2.22
C GLN A 121 -10.89 -8.75 0.91
N LYS A 122 -10.73 -7.44 0.67
CA LYS A 122 -11.40 -6.74 -0.45
C LYS A 122 -10.57 -6.69 -1.73
N LYS A 123 -9.24 -6.80 -1.65
CA LYS A 123 -8.36 -6.60 -2.80
C LYS A 123 -7.59 -7.87 -3.15
N ASP A 124 -7.51 -8.17 -4.45
CA ASP A 124 -6.80 -9.35 -4.96
C ASP A 124 -5.27 -9.21 -4.93
N SER A 125 -4.76 -7.97 -4.87
CA SER A 125 -3.33 -7.66 -4.75
C SER A 125 -3.11 -6.62 -3.63
N PRO A 126 -3.30 -7.03 -2.36
CA PRO A 126 -3.23 -6.14 -1.21
C PRO A 126 -1.83 -5.53 -1.01
N GLU A 127 -0.77 -6.18 -1.52
CA GLU A 127 0.62 -5.75 -1.41
C GLU A 127 0.88 -4.33 -1.97
N PHE A 128 0.07 -3.89 -2.91
CA PHE A 128 0.18 -2.56 -3.52
C PHE A 128 -0.57 -1.46 -2.77
N SER A 129 -1.49 -1.84 -1.87
CA SER A 129 -2.36 -0.92 -1.13
C SER A 129 -1.84 -0.60 0.27
N LEU A 130 -1.14 -1.57 0.87
CA LEU A 130 -0.57 -1.48 2.21
C LEU A 130 0.70 -0.60 2.21
N SER A 131 0.92 0.10 3.32
CA SER A 131 2.19 0.76 3.67
C SER A 131 3.30 -0.25 3.99
N ASN A 132 4.54 0.20 4.12
CA ASN A 132 5.64 -0.70 4.47
C ASN A 132 5.50 -1.30 5.87
N GLU A 133 5.01 -0.53 6.83
CA GLU A 133 4.73 -0.98 8.20
C GLU A 133 3.64 -2.06 8.20
N GLU A 134 2.55 -1.82 7.46
CA GLU A 134 1.45 -2.79 7.32
C GLU A 134 1.90 -4.06 6.57
N LEU A 135 2.74 -3.93 5.52
CA LEU A 135 3.36 -5.07 4.86
C LEU A 135 4.22 -5.89 5.84
N GLN A 136 4.99 -5.23 6.72
CA GLN A 136 5.76 -5.91 7.75
C GLN A 136 4.89 -6.62 8.78
N GLU A 137 3.74 -6.05 9.16
CA GLU A 137 2.78 -6.70 10.05
C GLU A 137 2.25 -8.00 9.42
N VAL A 138 1.82 -7.94 8.16
CA VAL A 138 1.34 -9.12 7.41
C VAL A 138 2.41 -10.22 7.32
N ILE A 139 3.68 -9.84 7.12
CA ILE A 139 4.80 -10.80 7.03
C ILE A 139 5.13 -11.45 8.38
N LYS A 140 4.93 -10.74 9.49
CA LYS A 140 5.19 -11.27 10.85
C LYS A 140 4.14 -12.29 11.29
N VAL A 141 2.90 -12.15 10.84
CA VAL A 141 1.81 -13.08 11.16
C VAL A 141 2.02 -14.42 10.44
N ASP A 142 1.77 -15.52 11.13
CA ASP A 142 1.87 -16.86 10.57
C ASP A 142 0.74 -17.15 9.57
N GLU A 143 0.94 -18.10 8.66
CA GLU A 143 0.02 -18.37 7.55
C GLU A 143 -1.37 -18.78 8.04
N ALA A 144 -1.45 -19.52 9.15
CA ALA A 144 -2.73 -19.91 9.76
C ALA A 144 -3.45 -18.70 10.38
N GLY A 145 -2.72 -17.81 11.07
CA GLY A 145 -3.29 -16.58 11.60
C GLY A 145 -3.78 -15.62 10.53
N LEU A 146 -3.01 -15.49 9.44
CA LEU A 146 -3.39 -14.66 8.31
C LEU A 146 -4.63 -15.21 7.59
N ALA A 147 -4.73 -16.53 7.46
CA ALA A 147 -5.90 -17.20 6.90
C ALA A 147 -7.17 -16.96 7.74
N THR A 148 -7.06 -17.04 9.07
CA THR A 148 -8.15 -16.74 9.99
C THR A 148 -8.58 -15.28 9.92
N ASP A 149 -7.65 -14.33 10.05
CA ASP A 149 -7.97 -12.89 10.07
C ASP A 149 -8.58 -12.42 8.73
N ALA A 150 -8.07 -12.93 7.60
CA ALA A 150 -8.54 -12.55 6.25
C ALA A 150 -9.67 -13.44 5.70
N HIS A 151 -10.19 -14.40 6.49
CA HIS A 151 -11.21 -15.37 6.06
C HIS A 151 -10.89 -16.03 4.71
N CYS A 152 -9.66 -16.52 4.54
CA CYS A 152 -9.23 -17.14 3.30
C CYS A 152 -8.53 -18.48 3.52
N SER A 153 -8.27 -19.22 2.44
CA SER A 153 -7.55 -20.49 2.52
C SER A 153 -6.08 -20.26 2.91
N ILE A 154 -5.48 -21.24 3.59
CA ILE A 154 -4.05 -21.21 3.98
C ILE A 154 -3.15 -21.00 2.74
N GLN A 155 -3.51 -21.60 1.61
CA GLN A 155 -2.76 -21.43 0.36
C GLN A 155 -2.83 -19.98 -0.17
N LYS A 156 -4.01 -19.34 -0.10
CA LYS A 156 -4.16 -17.92 -0.47
C LYS A 156 -3.36 -17.04 0.49
N ALA A 157 -3.46 -17.28 1.80
CA ALA A 157 -2.70 -16.57 2.82
C ALA A 157 -1.18 -16.67 2.59
N LYS A 158 -0.67 -17.87 2.27
CA LYS A 158 0.73 -18.10 1.93
C LYS A 158 1.18 -17.30 0.70
N ASN A 159 0.38 -17.31 -0.36
CA ASN A 159 0.67 -16.55 -1.58
C ASN A 159 0.66 -15.04 -1.32
N THR A 160 -0.37 -14.53 -0.62
CA THR A 160 -0.47 -13.12 -0.23
C THR A 160 0.73 -12.69 0.61
N LYS A 161 1.16 -13.51 1.56
CA LYS A 161 2.34 -13.24 2.38
C LYS A 161 3.62 -13.18 1.53
N TYR A 162 3.78 -14.09 0.56
CA TYR A 162 4.90 -14.09 -0.36
C TYR A 162 4.96 -12.81 -1.22
N GLU A 163 3.84 -12.42 -1.84
CA GLU A 163 3.78 -11.20 -2.67
C GLU A 163 3.98 -9.93 -1.82
N CYS A 164 3.43 -9.87 -0.59
CA CYS A 164 3.69 -8.77 0.33
C CYS A 164 5.18 -8.63 0.68
N LYS A 165 5.87 -9.75 0.92
CA LYS A 165 7.33 -9.76 1.18
C LYS A 165 8.11 -9.26 -0.02
N LYS A 166 7.80 -9.76 -1.21
CA LYS A 166 8.46 -9.38 -2.47
C LYS A 166 8.29 -7.89 -2.78
N GLU A 167 7.08 -7.35 -2.63
CA GLU A 167 6.82 -5.93 -2.82
C GLU A 167 7.54 -5.08 -1.77
N LEU A 168 7.57 -5.50 -0.50
CA LEU A 168 8.32 -4.80 0.55
C LEU A 168 9.82 -4.72 0.22
N GLU A 169 10.45 -5.82 -0.19
CA GLU A 169 11.86 -5.84 -0.57
C GLU A 169 12.15 -4.89 -1.74
N LYS A 170 11.28 -4.88 -2.76
CA LYS A 170 11.36 -3.98 -3.91
C LYS A 170 11.23 -2.52 -3.49
N ARG A 171 10.29 -2.18 -2.61
CA ARG A 171 10.11 -0.82 -2.08
C ARG A 171 11.33 -0.35 -1.28
N LEU A 172 11.86 -1.21 -0.41
CA LEU A 172 13.05 -0.90 0.39
C LEU A 172 14.29 -0.66 -0.49
N SER A 173 14.48 -1.46 -1.54
CA SER A 173 15.56 -1.25 -2.51
C SER A 173 15.44 0.10 -3.22
N LYS A 174 14.25 0.44 -3.72
CA LYS A 174 14.00 1.75 -4.37
C LYS A 174 14.19 2.93 -3.41
N MET A 175 13.75 2.79 -2.15
CA MET A 175 13.90 3.82 -1.12
C MET A 175 15.38 4.14 -0.88
N LYS A 176 16.23 3.11 -0.72
CA LYS A 176 17.68 3.29 -0.55
C LYS A 176 18.32 4.02 -1.74
N ALA A 177 17.98 3.60 -2.96
CA ALA A 177 18.50 4.24 -4.18
C ALA A 177 18.10 5.73 -4.27
N LEU A 178 16.85 6.07 -3.93
CA LEU A 178 16.41 7.48 -3.92
C LEU A 178 17.07 8.29 -2.82
N GLU A 179 17.34 7.70 -1.66
CA GLU A 179 18.04 8.37 -0.56
C GLU A 179 19.48 8.71 -0.96
N GLU A 180 20.20 7.77 -1.58
CA GLU A 180 21.54 8.01 -2.15
C GLU A 180 21.53 9.15 -3.18
N LEU A 181 20.57 9.14 -4.11
CA LEU A 181 20.41 10.21 -5.11
C LEU A 181 20.07 11.55 -4.47
N SER A 182 19.26 11.57 -3.41
CA SER A 182 18.90 12.79 -2.66
C SER A 182 20.12 13.38 -1.97
N ILE A 183 20.93 12.55 -1.30
CA ILE A 183 22.20 12.96 -0.68
C ILE A 183 23.15 13.52 -1.74
N HIS A 184 23.31 12.82 -2.86
CA HIS A 184 24.16 13.26 -3.96
C HIS A 184 23.68 14.60 -4.56
N SER A 185 22.37 14.75 -4.83
CA SER A 185 21.76 15.98 -5.33
C SER A 185 21.95 17.17 -4.38
N LYS A 186 21.81 16.93 -3.07
CA LYS A 186 22.04 17.97 -2.04
C LYS A 186 23.51 18.39 -2.02
N LYS A 187 24.45 17.43 -2.10
CA LYS A 187 25.89 17.72 -2.20
C LYS A 187 26.22 18.57 -3.43
N MET A 188 25.69 18.20 -4.60
CA MET A 188 25.90 18.93 -5.85
C MET A 188 25.34 20.37 -5.82
N ARG A 189 24.27 20.61 -5.06
CA ARG A 189 23.73 21.96 -4.85
C ARG A 189 24.52 22.81 -3.86
N MET A 190 25.34 22.19 -3.01
CA MET A 190 26.12 22.86 -1.96
C MET A 190 27.57 23.14 -2.36
N THR A 191 28.08 22.50 -3.41
CA THR A 191 29.37 22.86 -4.01
C THR A 191 29.19 24.12 -4.85
N PRO A 192 29.86 25.25 -4.54
CA PRO A 192 29.90 26.38 -5.46
C PRO A 192 30.51 25.86 -6.77
N GLN A 193 29.78 26.00 -7.87
CA GLN A 193 30.37 25.84 -9.20
C GLN A 193 31.47 26.89 -9.32
N GLN A 194 32.73 26.48 -9.20
CA GLN A 194 33.86 27.33 -9.53
C GLN A 194 33.81 27.55 -11.05
N ILE A 195 33.35 28.73 -11.44
CA ILE A 195 33.55 29.32 -12.77
C ILE A 195 34.82 30.16 -12.69
#